data_AF-A0A7C4BTF3-F1
#
_entry.id   AF-A0A7C4BTF3-F1
#
_cell.length_a   1.000
_cell.length_b   1.000
_cell.length_c   1.000
_cell.angle_alpha   90.00
_cell.angle_beta   90.00
_cell.angle_gamma   90.00
#
_symmetry.space_group_name_H-M   'P 1'
#
loop_
_entity.id
_entity.type
_entity.pdbx_description
1 polymer ?
#
loop_
_entity_poly.entity_id
_entity_poly.type
_entity_poly.pdbx_seq_one_letter_code
_entity_poly.pdbx_strand_id
1 'polypeptide(L)' 'MNLSIKNVPDELVQRLRERAKRHHCSLQGELLAILEEALSPKCLTVEEAYRRIQVLGLKTEEEAAALVREERNAR' A
#
# COMPACT_ATOMS: atom_id res chain seq x y z
N MET A 1 9.90 -15.57 15.41
CA MET A 1 9.57 -16.43 14.26
C MET A 1 10.58 -16.13 13.18
N ASN A 2 11.21 -17.14 12.56
CA ASN A 2 12.32 -16.93 11.61
C ASN A 2 11.95 -17.52 10.24
N LEU A 3 12.22 -16.78 9.17
CA LEU A 3 12.08 -17.23 7.78
C LEU A 3 13.47 -17.52 7.21
N SER A 4 13.65 -18.68 6.57
CA SER A 4 14.90 -19.04 5.90
C SER A 4 14.60 -19.44 4.46
N ILE A 5 15.37 -18.87 3.52
CA ILE A 5 15.28 -19.16 2.10
C ILE A 5 16.53 -19.97 1.72
N LYS A 6 16.34 -21.16 1.17
CA LYS A 6 17.43 -22.05 0.72
C LYS A 6 17.69 -21.85 -0.77
N ASN A 7 18.90 -22.20 -1.22
CA ASN A 7 19.30 -22.19 -2.63
C ASN A 7 19.18 -20.81 -3.32
N VAL A 8 19.49 -19.74 -2.58
CA VAL A 8 19.55 -18.39 -3.15
C VAL A 8 20.80 -18.30 -4.03
N PRO A 9 20.70 -17.89 -5.31
CA PRO A 9 21.86 -17.72 -6.17
C PRO A 9 22.85 -16.71 -5.58
N ASP A 10 24.15 -17.00 -5.67
CA ASP A 10 25.20 -16.16 -5.07
C ASP A 10 25.18 -14.72 -5.61
N GLU A 11 24.91 -14.55 -6.90
CA GLU A 11 24.78 -13.24 -7.54
C GLU A 11 23.67 -12.40 -6.87
N LEU A 12 22.54 -13.02 -6.54
CA LEU A 12 21.43 -12.35 -5.88
C LEU A 12 21.81 -11.95 -4.44
N VAL A 13 22.54 -12.81 -3.73
CA VAL A 13 23.06 -12.50 -2.40
C VAL A 13 24.02 -11.31 -2.46
N GLN A 14 24.91 -11.24 -3.46
CA GLN A 14 25.82 -10.10 -3.63
C GLN A 14 25.06 -8.80 -3.89
N ARG A 15 24.10 -8.82 -4.81
CA ARG A 15 23.26 -7.63 -5.10
C ARG A 15 22.48 -7.15 -3.88
N LEU A 16 21.97 -8.07 -3.05
CA LEU A 16 21.30 -7.72 -1.80
C LEU A 16 22.28 -7.11 -0.78
N ARG A 17 23.50 -7.64 -0.67
CA ARG A 17 24.54 -7.06 0.22
C ARG A 17 24.95 -5.66 -0.22
N GLU A 18 25.12 -5.43 -1.51
CA GLU A 18 25.43 -4.11 -2.05
C GLU A 18 24.30 -3.11 -1.82
N ARG A 19 23.05 -3.54 -2.00
CA ARG A 19 21.87 -2.72 -1.71
C ARG A 19 21.80 -2.37 -0.22
N ALA A 20 21.98 -3.35 0.68
CA ALA A 20 22.01 -3.13 2.13
C ALA A 20 23.12 -2.15 2.54
N LYS A 21 24.32 -2.27 1.96
CA LYS A 21 25.43 -1.31 2.17
C LYS A 21 25.04 0.12 1.76
N ARG A 22 24.38 0.28 0.61
CA ARG A 22 23.90 1.60 0.14
C ARG A 22 22.84 2.20 1.04
N HIS A 23 21.99 1.37 1.64
CA HIS A 23 20.95 1.79 2.56
C HIS A 23 21.43 1.84 4.02
N HIS A 24 22.73 1.63 4.26
CA HIS A 24 23.36 1.63 5.58
C HIS A 24 22.65 0.71 6.60
N CYS A 25 22.10 -0.41 6.13
CA CYS A 25 21.33 -1.35 6.93
C CYS A 25 21.93 -2.77 6.89
N SER A 26 21.44 -3.64 7.77
CA SER A 26 21.82 -5.06 7.74
C SER A 26 21.14 -5.77 6.57
N LEU A 27 21.71 -6.88 6.11
CA LEU A 27 21.11 -7.70 5.04
C LEU A 27 19.68 -8.16 5.39
N GLN A 28 19.45 -8.51 6.66
CA GLN A 28 18.12 -8.88 7.14
C GLN A 28 17.16 -7.69 7.17
N GLY A 29 17.64 -6.50 7.55
CA GLY A 29 16.85 -5.27 7.51
C GLY A 29 16.45 -4.88 6.09
N GLU A 30 17.39 -4.99 5.13
CA GLU A 30 17.10 -4.75 3.72
C GLU A 30 16.07 -5.74 3.18
N LEU A 31 16.20 -7.03 3.52
CA LEU A 31 15.25 -8.05 3.10
C LEU A 31 13.85 -7.77 3.66
N LEU A 32 13.79 -7.35 4.93
CA LEU A 32 12.52 -6.98 5.56
C LEU A 32 11.88 -5.77 4.87
N ALA A 33 12.66 -4.72 4.58
CA ALA A 33 12.17 -3.53 3.87
C ALA A 33 11.61 -3.88 2.49
N ILE A 34 12.29 -4.74 1.72
CA ILE A 34 11.81 -5.20 0.41
C ILE A 34 10.49 -5.98 0.55
N LEU A 35 10.38 -6.83 1.57
CA LEU A 35 9.15 -7.59 1.82
C LEU A 35 8.01 -6.68 2.25
N GLU A 36 8.27 -5.70 3.12
CA GLU A 36 7.30 -4.70 3.55
C GLU A 36 6.83 -3.86 2.35
N GLU A 37 7.71 -3.43 1.46
CA GLU A 37 7.35 -2.71 0.24
C GLU A 37 6.50 -3.59 -0.70
N ALA A 38 6.89 -4.86 -0.88
CA ALA A 38 6.18 -5.78 -1.78
C ALA A 38 4.79 -6.19 -1.26
N LEU A 39 4.63 -6.25 0.06
CA LEU A 39 3.38 -6.63 0.74
C LEU A 39 2.54 -5.42 1.16
N SER A 40 3.13 -4.22 1.18
CA SER A 40 2.38 -3.00 1.45
C SER A 40 1.26 -2.87 0.43
N PRO A 41 0.02 -2.60 0.87
CA PRO A 41 -1.08 -2.39 -0.04
C PRO A 41 -0.68 -1.24 -0.96
N LYS A 42 -0.49 -1.54 -2.24
CA LYS A 42 -0.31 -0.50 -3.25
C LYS A 42 -1.49 0.45 -3.09
N CYS A 43 -1.21 1.74 -2.89
CA CYS A 43 -2.24 2.76 -2.99
C CYS A 43 -3.03 2.45 -4.25
N LEU A 44 -4.35 2.25 -4.11
CA LEU A 44 -5.19 1.94 -5.25
C LEU A 44 -4.96 3.04 -6.27
N THR A 45 -4.76 2.66 -7.53
CA THR A 45 -4.89 3.63 -8.62
C THR A 45 -6.28 4.28 -8.53
N VAL A 46 -6.43 5.49 -9.06
CA VAL A 46 -7.71 6.20 -9.04
C VAL A 46 -8.82 5.31 -9.65
N GLU A 47 -8.48 4.55 -10.69
CA GLU A 47 -9.38 3.61 -11.36
C GLU A 47 -9.75 2.39 -10.48
N GLU A 48 -8.80 1.85 -9.71
CA GLU A 48 -9.07 0.73 -8.79
C GLU A 48 -9.87 1.19 -7.56
N ALA A 49 -9.57 2.39 -7.05
CA ALA A 49 -10.34 3.03 -5.99
C ALA A 49 -11.79 3.26 -6.44
N TYR A 50 -11.99 3.81 -7.65
CA TYR A 50 -13.31 4.05 -8.21
C TYR A 50 -14.11 2.75 -8.38
N ARG A 51 -13.51 1.70 -8.97
CA ARG A 51 -14.16 0.39 -9.09
C ARG A 51 -14.55 -0.20 -7.73
N ARG A 52 -13.70 -0.05 -6.72
CA ARG A 52 -13.97 -0.55 -5.38
C ARG A 52 -15.10 0.21 -4.70
N ILE A 53 -15.14 1.54 -4.83
CA ILE A 53 -16.23 2.40 -4.34
C ILE A 53 -17.56 2.01 -5.01
N GLN A 54 -17.56 1.75 -6.31
CA GLN A 54 -18.75 1.29 -7.07
C GLN A 54 -19.27 -0.06 -6.56
N VAL A 55 -18.38 -1.05 -6.36
CA VAL A 55 -18.78 -2.38 -5.84
C VAL A 55 -19.33 -2.29 -4.42
N LEU A 56 -18.78 -1.42 -3.58
CA LEU A 56 -19.25 -1.20 -2.22
C LEU A 56 -20.58 -0.42 -2.17
N GLY A 57 -21.09 0.06 -3.32
CA GLY A 57 -22.34 0.80 -3.39
C GLY A 57 -22.30 2.14 -2.65
N LEU A 58 -21.09 2.64 -2.35
CA LEU A 58 -20.90 3.90 -1.65
C LEU A 58 -21.26 5.03 -2.63
N LYS A 59 -22.47 5.56 -2.49
CA LYS A 59 -22.93 6.71 -3.25
C LYS A 59 -22.34 7.98 -2.63
N THR A 60 -21.75 8.83 -3.45
CA THR A 60 -21.35 10.18 -3.04
C THR A 60 -22.61 11.05 -2.95
N GLU A 61 -22.89 11.53 -1.75
CA GLU A 61 -23.56 12.82 -1.44
C GLU A 61 -24.84 13.22 -2.20
N GLU A 62 -25.89 12.41 -2.21
CA GLU A 62 -27.25 12.99 -2.33
C GLU A 62 -27.82 13.35 -0.96
N GLU A 63 -27.60 12.53 0.07
CA GLU A 63 -28.12 12.77 1.42
C GLU A 63 -27.47 13.97 2.10
N ALA A 64 -26.15 14.10 2.02
CA ALA A 64 -25.43 15.24 2.61
C ALA A 64 -25.82 16.57 1.94
N ALA A 65 -25.94 16.58 0.60
CA ALA A 65 -26.35 17.76 -0.15
C ALA A 65 -27.84 18.09 0.07
N ALA A 66 -28.70 17.10 0.31
CA ALA A 66 -30.09 17.31 0.67
C ALA A 66 -30.21 17.92 2.08
N LEU A 67 -29.51 17.38 3.07
CA LEU A 67 -29.46 17.90 4.45
C LEU A 67 -29.03 19.37 4.50
N VAL A 68 -27.96 19.74 3.79
CA VAL A 68 -27.48 21.13 3.75
C VAL A 68 -28.50 22.06 3.07
N ARG A 69 -29.24 21.58 2.06
CA ARG A 69 -30.29 22.37 1.40
C ARG A 69 -31.52 22.54 2.27
N GLU A 70 -31.92 21.52 3.02
CA GLU A 70 -33.04 21.61 3.97
C GLU A 70 -32.74 22.61 5.08
N GLU A 71 -31.58 22.49 5.74
CA GLU A 71 -31.14 23.42 6.80
C GLU A 71 -31.06 24.87 6.30
N ARG A 72 -30.59 25.09 5.06
CA ARG A 72 -30.53 26.42 4.47
C ARG A 72 -31.92 27.00 4.17
N ASN A 73 -32.86 26.17 3.72
CA ASN A 73 -34.20 26.62 3.33
C ASN A 73 -35.14 26.80 4.54
N ALA A 74 -34.75 26.32 5.72
CA ALA A 74 -35.48 26.46 6.97
C ALA A 74 -35.15 27.76 7.75
N ARG A 75 -34.28 28.62 7.21
CA ARG A 75 -33.85 29.90 7.81
C ARG A 75 -34.36 31.10 7.02
#